data_AF-Q2K7Y9-F1
#
_entry.id   AF-Q2K7Y9-F1
#
_cell.length_a   1.000
_cell.length_b   1.000
_cell.length_c   1.000
_cell.angle_alpha   90.00
_cell.angle_beta   90.00
_cell.angle_gamma   90.00
#
_symmetry.space_group_name_H-M   'P 1'
#
loop_
_entity.id
_entity.type
_entity.pdbx_description
1 polymer ?
#
loop_
_entity_poly.entity_id
_entity_poly.type
_entity_poly.pdbx_seq_one_letter_code
_entity_poly.pdbx_strand_id
1 'polypeptide(L)'
;MFQGLGPVTIKRMFGGKGIYHLGRIVAVEVRDEMLLKADETSAPEFVAAGATQWAYEGKKGKPVKMPYWSIPEEAYDDPDLMAKWVRLAYEAALRAES
;
A
#
# COMPACT_ATOMS: atom_id res chain seq x y z
N MET A 1 -7.32 9.94 -4.47
CA MET A 1 -6.52 8.69 -4.36
C MET A 1 -7.18 7.51 -5.09
N PHE A 2 -8.19 6.82 -4.55
CA PHE A 2 -8.67 5.55 -5.14
C PHE A 2 -9.71 5.68 -6.27
N GLN A 3 -10.03 6.89 -6.74
CA GLN A 3 -11.06 7.09 -7.77
C GLN A 3 -10.73 6.34 -9.08
N GLY A 4 -9.45 6.20 -9.42
CA GLY A 4 -9.00 5.44 -10.60
C GLY A 4 -9.18 3.92 -10.51
N LEU A 5 -9.36 3.36 -9.30
CA LEU A 5 -9.72 1.94 -9.12
C LEU A 5 -11.23 1.71 -9.20
N GLY A 6 -12.05 2.73 -8.96
CA GLY A 6 -13.48 2.56 -8.74
C GLY A 6 -13.81 2.21 -7.28
N PRO A 7 -14.96 1.56 -6.99
CA PRO A 7 -15.43 1.37 -5.63
C PRO A 7 -14.43 0.62 -4.73
N VAL A 8 -14.21 1.15 -3.53
CA VAL A 8 -13.41 0.51 -2.49
C VAL A 8 -14.26 0.26 -1.23
N THR A 9 -13.89 -0.77 -0.48
CA THR A 9 -14.49 -1.10 0.82
C THR A 9 -13.43 -0.96 1.91
N ILE A 10 -13.86 -0.55 3.09
CA ILE A 10 -12.97 -0.30 4.23
C ILE A 10 -13.31 -1.29 5.33
N LYS A 11 -12.30 -1.95 5.90
CA LYS A 11 -12.44 -2.85 7.07
C LYS A 11 -11.42 -2.46 8.14
N ARG A 12 -11.72 -2.73 9.42
CA ARG A 12 -10.73 -2.54 10.49
C ARG A 12 -9.59 -3.54 10.32
N MET A 13 -8.35 -3.06 10.34
CA MET A 13 -7.16 -3.89 10.19
C MET A 13 -5.94 -3.24 10.86
N PHE A 14 -5.12 -4.02 11.56
CA PHE A 14 -3.90 -3.56 12.24
C PHE A 14 -4.06 -2.36 13.17
N GLY A 15 -5.23 -2.23 13.83
CA GLY A 15 -5.54 -1.07 14.67
C GLY A 15 -5.91 0.20 13.89
N GLY A 16 -5.91 0.15 12.55
CA GLY A 16 -6.40 1.19 11.66
C GLY A 16 -7.39 0.62 10.64
N LYS A 17 -7.19 0.94 9.35
CA LYS A 17 -8.11 0.59 8.26
C LYS A 17 -7.38 -0.19 7.16
N GLY A 18 -7.99 -1.24 6.66
CA GLY A 18 -7.61 -1.88 5.40
C GLY A 18 -8.55 -1.41 4.29
N ILE A 19 -7.98 -1.02 3.15
CA ILE A 19 -8.69 -0.58 1.96
C ILE A 19 -8.67 -1.72 0.95
N TYR A 20 -9.86 -2.13 0.52
CA TYR A 20 -10.07 -3.26 -0.37
C TYR A 20 -10.75 -2.82 -1.67
N HIS A 21 -10.24 -3.29 -2.80
CA HIS A 21 -10.86 -3.16 -4.10
C HIS A 21 -11.20 -4.55 -4.65
N LEU A 22 -12.47 -4.79 -5.02
CA LEU A 22 -12.96 -6.10 -5.48
C LEU A 22 -12.54 -7.27 -4.57
N GLY A 23 -12.65 -7.08 -3.25
CA GLY A 23 -12.29 -8.07 -2.24
C GLY A 23 -10.79 -8.17 -1.92
N ARG A 24 -9.92 -7.48 -2.68
CA ARG A 24 -8.46 -7.53 -2.55
C ARG A 24 -7.94 -6.35 -1.77
N ILE A 25 -7.06 -6.58 -0.82
CA ILE A 25 -6.43 -5.48 -0.09
C ILE A 25 -5.40 -4.76 -0.97
N VAL A 26 -5.57 -3.45 -1.11
CA VAL A 26 -4.69 -2.61 -1.93
C VAL A 26 -3.92 -1.58 -1.11
N ALA A 27 -4.45 -1.20 0.06
CA ALA A 27 -3.81 -0.22 0.93
C ALA A 27 -4.21 -0.44 2.40
N VAL A 28 -3.44 0.15 3.31
CA VAL A 28 -3.76 0.22 4.73
C VAL A 28 -3.54 1.64 5.24
N GLU A 29 -4.36 2.07 6.18
CA GLU A 29 -4.15 3.26 7.00
C GLU A 29 -3.76 2.77 8.40
N VAL A 30 -2.55 3.10 8.85
CA VAL A 30 -2.03 2.72 10.16
C VAL A 30 -1.29 3.89 10.77
N ARG A 31 -1.55 4.20 12.05
CA ARG A 31 -0.98 5.38 12.74
C ARG A 31 -1.15 6.68 11.94
N ASP A 32 -2.34 6.87 11.36
CA ASP A 32 -2.70 8.00 10.51
C ASP A 32 -1.86 8.15 9.22
N GLU A 33 -1.10 7.11 8.85
CA GLU A 33 -0.33 7.06 7.61
C GLU A 33 -0.98 6.10 6.61
N MET A 34 -1.12 6.54 5.36
CA MET A 34 -1.62 5.74 4.26
C MET A 34 -0.47 5.00 3.58
N LEU A 35 -0.60 3.68 3.45
CA LEU A 35 0.39 2.80 2.87
C LEU A 35 -0.23 1.96 1.75
N LEU A 36 0.47 1.82 0.64
CA LEU A 36 0.06 1.02 -0.51
C LEU A 36 0.69 -0.36 -0.49
N LYS A 37 -0.06 -1.38 -0.93
CA LYS A 37 0.48 -2.73 -1.09
C LYS A 37 1.56 -2.72 -2.17
N ALA A 38 2.66 -3.42 -1.96
CA ALA A 38 3.64 -3.71 -3.01
C ALA A 38 4.22 -5.10 -2.79
N ASP A 39 4.56 -5.77 -3.89
CA ASP A 39 5.23 -7.06 -3.89
C ASP A 39 6.66 -6.95 -4.40
N GLU A 40 7.34 -8.08 -4.59
CA GLU A 40 8.73 -8.10 -5.06
C GLU A 40 8.91 -7.49 -6.45
N THR A 41 7.85 -7.45 -7.26
CA THR A 41 7.88 -6.85 -8.61
C THR A 41 7.74 -5.34 -8.56
N SER A 42 6.81 -4.81 -7.75
CA SER A 42 6.58 -3.35 -7.68
C SER A 42 7.43 -2.64 -6.63
N ALA A 43 7.93 -3.33 -5.60
CA ALA A 43 8.73 -2.74 -4.53
C ALA A 43 9.95 -1.92 -5.02
N PRO A 44 10.71 -2.32 -6.06
CA PRO A 44 11.81 -1.51 -6.57
C PRO A 44 11.38 -0.11 -7.04
N GLU A 45 10.17 0.04 -7.59
CA GLU A 45 9.65 1.36 -7.98
C GLU A 45 9.40 2.24 -6.75
N PHE A 46 8.79 1.67 -5.70
CA PHE A 46 8.57 2.38 -4.44
C PHE A 46 9.90 2.84 -3.83
N VAL A 47 10.90 1.96 -3.79
CA VAL A 47 12.25 2.30 -3.30
C VAL A 47 12.87 3.43 -4.11
N ALA A 48 12.79 3.36 -5.44
CA ALA A 48 13.36 4.38 -6.33
C ALA A 48 12.69 5.76 -6.16
N ALA A 49 11.42 5.77 -5.77
CA ALA A 49 10.66 6.98 -5.46
C ALA A 49 10.82 7.47 -4.01
N GLY A 50 11.74 6.87 -3.23
CA GLY A 50 12.00 7.25 -1.85
C GLY A 50 10.97 6.75 -0.84
N ALA A 51 10.07 5.85 -1.22
CA ALA A 51 9.10 5.27 -0.30
C ALA A 51 9.75 4.27 0.67
N THR A 52 9.14 4.15 1.85
CA THR A 52 9.62 3.35 2.97
C THR A 52 8.69 2.17 3.19
N GLN A 53 9.27 0.98 3.32
CA GLN A 53 8.51 -0.22 3.67
C GLN A 53 8.11 -0.18 5.14
N TRP A 54 6.83 -0.39 5.41
CA TRP A 54 6.35 -0.52 6.77
C TRP A 54 6.85 -1.81 7.42
N ALA A 55 7.40 -1.66 8.62
CA ALA A 55 7.77 -2.77 9.48
C ALA A 55 7.25 -2.51 10.89
N TYR A 56 6.87 -3.59 11.58
CA TYR A 56 6.54 -3.54 13.00
C TYR A 56 7.49 -4.41 13.82
N GLU A 57 7.65 -4.08 15.10
CA GLU A 57 8.48 -4.85 16.00
C GLU A 57 7.86 -6.23 16.25
N GLY A 58 8.55 -7.27 15.80
CA GLY A 58 8.14 -8.64 16.04
C GLY A 58 8.43 -9.11 17.47
N LYS A 59 7.77 -10.21 17.87
CA LYS A 59 8.10 -10.90 19.13
C LYS A 59 9.57 -11.32 19.07
N LYS A 60 10.39 -10.82 20.00
CA LYS A 60 11.86 -10.97 20.09
C LYS A 60 12.72 -9.93 19.35
N GLY A 61 12.18 -8.74 19.04
CA GLY A 61 12.99 -7.61 18.54
C GLY A 61 13.44 -7.72 17.09
N LYS A 62 12.95 -8.71 16.34
CA LYS A 62 13.16 -8.79 14.89
C LYS A 62 12.03 -8.03 14.18
N PRO A 63 12.33 -7.01 13.36
CA PRO A 63 11.30 -6.29 12.61
C PRO A 63 10.65 -7.23 11.58
N VAL A 64 9.32 -7.25 11.54
CA VAL A 64 8.55 -7.94 10.52
C VAL A 64 8.22 -6.93 9.43
N LYS A 65 8.77 -7.15 8.24
CA LYS A 65 8.53 -6.30 7.07
C LYS A 65 7.21 -6.68 6.43
N MET A 66 6.33 -5.71 6.29
CA MET A 66 5.02 -5.88 5.67
C MET A 66 5.07 -5.48 4.21
N PRO A 67 4.20 -6.04 3.34
CA PRO A 67 4.14 -5.68 1.93
C PRO A 67 3.38 -4.36 1.73
N TYR A 68 3.60 -3.37 2.60
CA TYR A 68 2.96 -2.06 2.55
C TYR A 68 4.04 -0.97 2.62
N TRP A 69 3.92 0.03 1.76
CA TRP A 69 4.91 1.07 1.53
C TRP A 69 4.28 2.44 1.63
N SER A 70 5.02 3.43 2.11
CA SER A 70 4.57 4.81 2.09
C SER A 70 4.31 5.28 0.66
N ILE A 71 3.43 6.26 0.53
CA ILE A 71 3.18 6.90 -0.76
C ILE A 71 4.22 8.00 -0.94
N PRO A 72 4.92 8.06 -2.09
CA PRO A 72 5.86 9.14 -2.38
C PRO A 72 5.20 10.51 -2.26
N GLU A 73 5.91 11.49 -1.68
CA GLU A 73 5.35 12.81 -1.40
C GLU A 73 4.79 13.49 -2.66
N GLU A 74 5.50 13.39 -3.78
CA GLU A 74 5.10 13.93 -5.08
C GLU A 74 3.72 13.43 -5.56
N ALA A 75 3.32 12.22 -5.15
CA ALA A 75 2.04 11.66 -5.54
C ALA A 75 0.86 12.32 -4.82
N TYR A 76 1.06 12.97 -3.67
CA TYR A 76 -0.02 13.67 -2.98
C TYR A 76 -0.45 14.94 -3.73
N ASP A 77 0.47 15.57 -4.46
CA ASP A 77 0.22 16.78 -5.24
C ASP A 77 -0.18 16.50 -6.70
N ASP A 78 0.12 15.30 -7.21
CA ASP A 78 -0.18 14.88 -8.59
C ASP A 78 -1.15 13.67 -8.62
N PRO A 79 -2.42 13.88 -9.00
CA PRO A 79 -3.42 12.82 -9.12
C PRO A 79 -3.05 11.68 -10.09
N ASP A 80 -2.29 11.96 -11.15
CA ASP A 80 -1.87 10.97 -12.13
C ASP A 80 -0.75 10.09 -11.56
N LEU A 81 0.19 10.69 -10.84
CA LEU A 81 1.19 9.93 -10.07
C LEU A 81 0.51 9.07 -8.99
N MET A 82 -0.45 9.63 -8.26
CA MET A 82 -1.23 8.86 -7.30
C MET A 82 -1.92 7.66 -7.95
N ALA A 83 -2.55 7.86 -9.11
CA ALA A 83 -3.21 6.79 -9.85
C ALA A 83 -2.22 5.70 -10.27
N LYS A 84 -1.00 6.05 -10.69
CA LYS A 84 0.08 5.10 -10.98
C LYS A 84 0.37 4.22 -9.76
N TRP A 85 0.61 4.81 -8.59
CA TRP A 85 0.97 4.06 -7.38
C TRP A 85 -0.17 3.15 -6.90
N VAL A 86 -1.39 3.66 -6.93
CA VAL A 86 -2.60 2.90 -6.59
C VAL A 86 -2.79 1.71 -7.54
N ARG A 87 -2.50 1.89 -8.83
CA ARG A 87 -2.54 0.81 -9.82
C ARG A 87 -1.50 -0.26 -9.53
N LEU A 88 -0.25 0.12 -9.28
CA LEU A 88 0.81 -0.82 -8.90
C LEU A 88 0.41 -1.66 -7.67
N ALA A 89 -0.24 -1.02 -6.69
CA ALA A 89 -0.72 -1.70 -5.50
C ALA A 89 -1.82 -2.72 -5.77
N TYR A 90 -2.72 -2.40 -6.70
CA TYR A 90 -3.74 -3.34 -7.13
C TYR A 90 -3.15 -4.51 -7.93
N GLU A 91 -2.18 -4.25 -8.82
CA GLU A 91 -1.48 -5.30 -9.55
C GLU A 91 -0.73 -6.25 -8.60
N ALA A 92 -0.08 -5.72 -7.55
CA ALA A 92 0.51 -6.53 -6.49
C ALA A 92 -0.55 -7.33 -5.69
N ALA A 93 -1.75 -6.79 -5.51
CA ALA A 93 -2.85 -7.50 -4.88
C ALA A 93 -3.37 -8.66 -5.75
N LEU A 94 -3.42 -8.48 -7.07
CA LEU A 94 -3.78 -9.54 -8.01
C LEU A 94 -2.77 -10.70 -7.99
N ARG A 95 -1.48 -10.40 -8.00
CA ARG A 95 -0.41 -11.41 -7.96
C ARG A 95 -0.35 -12.20 -6.65
N ALA A 96 -0.83 -11.61 -5.55
CA ALA A 96 -0.87 -12.29 -4.26
C ALA A 96 -1.97 -13.37 -4.15
N GLU A 97 -2.95 -13.37 -5.06
CA GLU A 97 -4.04 -14.36 -5.10
C GLU A 97 -3.85 -15.45 -6.17
N SER A 98 -2.82 -15.32 -7.03
CA SER A 98 -2.50 -16.26 -8.10
C SER A 98 -1.59 -17.40 -7.68
#